data_AF-D7NAF6-F1
#
_entry.id   AF-D7NAF6-F1
#
_cell.length_a   1.000
_cell.length_b   1.000
_cell.length_c   1.000
_cell.angle_alpha   90.00
_cell.angle_beta   90.00
_cell.angle_gamma   90.00
#
_symmetry.space_group_name_H-M   'P 1'
#
loop_
_entity.id
_entity.type
_entity.pdbx_description
1 polymer ?
#
loop_
_entity_poly.entity_id
_entity_poly.type
_entity_poly.pdbx_seq_one_letter_code
_entity_poly.pdbx_strand_id
1 'polypeptide(L)'
;MLHLYGGKNRRFTLYEDEGTNYNYEQGKYATIPFLYDDKTQTLTIGERSGSFEGMLKVRRFKVVYRHPDLKVDALNIDEADGQIVNYMGKKLKIKLK
;
A
#
# COMPACT_ATOMS: atom_id res chain seq x y z
N MET A 1 1.00 6.53 5.00
CA MET A 1 0.05 5.55 5.59
C MET A 1 -0.81 4.94 4.50
N LEU A 2 -1.41 3.76 4.72
CA LEU A 2 -2.36 3.14 3.80
C LEU A 2 -3.71 2.98 4.51
N HIS A 3 -4.70 3.79 4.14
CA HIS A 3 -6.06 3.66 4.65
C HIS A 3 -6.86 2.73 3.74
N LEU A 4 -7.38 1.66 4.32
CA LEU A 4 -8.20 0.71 3.60
C LEU A 4 -9.64 0.79 4.12
N TYR A 5 -10.54 1.23 3.24
CA TYR A 5 -11.97 1.32 3.53
C TYR A 5 -12.65 0.07 2.99
N GLY A 6 -13.15 -0.75 3.91
CA GLY A 6 -13.86 -1.99 3.59
C GLY A 6 -15.22 -1.77 2.92
N GLY A 7 -15.91 -2.87 2.64
CA GLY A 7 -17.26 -2.94 2.09
C GLY A 7 -17.32 -3.37 0.62
N LYS A 8 -16.19 -3.41 -0.11
CA LYS A 8 -16.05 -3.91 -1.49
C LYS A 8 -14.60 -4.24 -1.81
N ASN A 9 -14.38 -5.13 -2.78
CA ASN A 9 -13.04 -5.38 -3.34
C ASN A 9 -12.43 -4.08 -3.90
N ARG A 10 -11.13 -3.88 -3.66
CA ARG A 10 -10.40 -2.68 -4.13
C ARG A 10 -9.11 -3.05 -4.82
N ARG A 11 -8.69 -2.19 -5.74
CA ARG A 11 -7.37 -2.25 -6.38
C ARG A 11 -6.81 -0.85 -6.50
N PHE A 12 -5.52 -0.71 -6.21
CA PHE A 12 -4.74 0.51 -6.39
C PHE A 12 -3.32 0.12 -6.77
N THR A 13 -2.63 0.92 -7.58
CA THR A 13 -1.21 0.70 -7.88
C THR A 13 -0.46 1.95 -7.47
N LEU A 14 0.47 1.82 -6.53
CA LEU A 14 1.40 2.91 -6.21
C LEU A 14 2.44 2.97 -7.32
N TYR A 15 2.54 4.12 -7.97
CA TYR A 15 3.55 4.45 -8.97
C TYR A 15 4.56 5.41 -8.36
N GLU A 16 5.85 5.18 -8.60
CA GLU A 16 6.93 6.02 -8.10
C GLU A 16 8.09 6.07 -9.09
N ASP A 17 8.72 7.24 -9.19
CA ASP A 17 9.92 7.50 -9.97
C ASP A 17 10.79 8.55 -9.24
N GLU A 18 11.74 9.16 -9.95
CA GLU A 18 12.64 10.19 -9.41
C GLU A 18 11.96 11.55 -9.22
N GLY A 19 10.76 11.78 -9.78
CA GLY A 19 9.95 13.00 -9.66
C GLY A 19 10.57 14.29 -10.20
N THR A 20 11.78 14.25 -10.75
CA THR A 20 12.58 15.45 -11.10
C THR A 20 13.12 15.45 -12.53
N ASN A 21 12.93 14.36 -13.28
CA ASN A 21 13.39 14.20 -14.65
C ASN A 21 12.46 13.31 -15.48
N TYR A 22 12.83 13.05 -16.73
CA TYR A 22 12.06 12.28 -17.71
C TYR A 22 12.48 10.80 -17.82
N ASN A 23 13.25 10.27 -16.88
CA ASN A 23 13.76 8.90 -16.97
C ASN A 23 12.65 7.84 -16.93
N TYR A 24 11.44 8.20 -16.47
CA TYR A 24 10.27 7.34 -16.54
C TYR A 24 9.94 6.92 -17.98
N GLU A 25 10.22 7.76 -18.99
CA GLU A 25 10.03 7.45 -20.41
C GLU A 25 10.96 6.31 -20.87
N GLN A 26 12.06 6.12 -20.14
CA GLN A 26 13.04 5.04 -20.35
C GLN A 26 12.80 3.86 -19.40
N GLY A 27 11.64 3.80 -18.74
CA GLY A 27 11.27 2.72 -17.82
C GLY A 27 11.86 2.83 -16.41
N LYS A 28 12.42 3.99 -16.02
CA LYS A 28 12.95 4.23 -14.66
C LYS A 28 11.83 4.66 -13.71
N TYR A 29 10.98 3.70 -13.37
CA TYR A 29 9.94 3.85 -12.37
C TYR A 29 9.66 2.50 -11.72
N ALA A 30 8.91 2.50 -10.62
CA ALA A 30 8.44 1.31 -9.96
C ALA A 30 6.94 1.36 -9.70
N THR A 31 6.30 0.19 -9.73
CA THR A 31 4.90 0.02 -9.38
C THR A 31 4.72 -1.04 -8.31
N ILE A 32 3.82 -0.79 -7.34
CA ILE A 32 3.42 -1.74 -6.30
C ILE A 32 1.90 -1.89 -6.33
N PRO A 33 1.36 -3.04 -6.76
CA PRO A 33 -0.08 -3.24 -6.78
C PRO A 33 -0.60 -3.62 -5.39
N PHE A 34 -1.68 -2.98 -4.96
CA PHE A 34 -2.46 -3.27 -3.77
C PHE A 34 -3.80 -3.84 -4.19
N LEU A 35 -4.15 -5.00 -3.63
CA LEU A 35 -5.41 -5.69 -3.89
C LEU A 35 -6.06 -6.00 -2.55
N TYR A 36 -7.30 -5.55 -2.37
CA TYR A 36 -8.09 -5.90 -1.21
C TYR A 36 -9.27 -6.76 -1.62
N ASP A 37 -9.36 -7.92 -0.97
CA ASP A 37 -10.51 -8.82 -1.05
C ASP A 37 -11.36 -8.61 0.20
N ASP A 38 -12.60 -8.17 0.00
CA ASP A 38 -13.52 -7.79 1.06
C ASP A 38 -14.09 -9.00 1.78
N LYS A 39 -14.41 -10.07 1.03
CA LYS A 39 -14.96 -11.32 1.56
C LYS A 39 -14.01 -11.97 2.56
N THR A 40 -12.72 -11.96 2.25
CA THR A 40 -11.66 -12.52 3.08
C THR A 40 -10.97 -11.47 3.94
N GLN A 41 -11.36 -10.19 3.85
CA GLN A 41 -10.76 -9.07 4.55
C GLN A 41 -9.22 -9.09 4.51
N THR A 42 -8.67 -9.35 3.32
CA THR A 42 -7.25 -9.56 3.11
C THR A 42 -6.71 -8.52 2.15
N LEU A 43 -5.71 -7.77 2.62
CA LEU A 43 -4.90 -6.90 1.77
C LEU A 43 -3.72 -7.70 1.23
N THR A 44 -3.54 -7.69 -0.08
CA THR A 44 -2.33 -8.16 -0.76
C THR A 44 -1.53 -6.95 -1.22
N ILE A 45 -0.29 -6.84 -0.74
CA ILE A 45 0.73 -5.96 -1.31
C ILE A 45 1.49 -6.83 -2.30
N GLY A 46 1.35 -6.58 -3.60
CA GLY A 46 1.95 -7.39 -4.64
C GLY A 46 3.47 -7.23 -4.74
N GLU A 47 4.06 -7.98 -5.65
CA GLU A 47 5.48 -7.83 -5.98
C GLU A 47 5.72 -6.48 -6.67
N ARG A 48 6.86 -5.85 -6.36
CA ARG A 48 7.25 -4.58 -6.97
C ARG A 48 7.81 -4.86 -8.36
N SER A 49 7.31 -4.15 -9.35
CA SER A 49 7.85 -4.17 -10.71
C SER A 49 8.57 -2.87 -11.01
N GLY A 50 9.71 -2.96 -11.71
CA GLY A 50 10.53 -1.79 -12.05
C GLY A 50 11.45 -1.32 -10.92
N SER A 51 12.28 -0.34 -11.26
CA SER A 51 13.23 0.31 -10.36
C SER A 51 13.69 1.65 -10.94
N PHE A 52 14.15 2.54 -10.07
CA PHE A 52 14.74 3.83 -10.42
C PHE A 52 15.85 4.18 -9.42
N GLU A 53 16.68 5.16 -9.77
CA GLU A 53 17.78 5.59 -8.92
C GLU A 53 17.26 6.21 -7.61
N GLY A 54 17.88 5.87 -6.48
CA GLY A 54 17.41 6.34 -5.16
C GLY A 54 16.17 5.62 -4.60
N MET A 55 15.59 4.64 -5.31
CA MET A 55 14.41 3.92 -4.83
C MET A 55 14.66 3.20 -3.48
N LEU A 56 13.73 3.38 -2.53
CA LEU A 56 13.74 2.66 -1.25
C LEU A 56 13.64 1.14 -1.45
N LYS A 57 14.66 0.41 -1.01
CA LYS A 57 14.68 -1.05 -1.04
C LYS A 57 13.64 -1.67 -0.10
N VAL A 58 13.50 -1.09 1.09
CA VAL A 58 12.53 -1.46 2.13
C VAL A 58 11.57 -0.31 2.38
N ARG A 59 10.27 -0.61 2.41
CA ARG A 59 9.20 0.33 2.73
C ARG A 59 8.49 -0.09 4.00
N ARG A 60 8.05 0.90 4.78
CA ARG A 60 7.21 0.67 5.96
C ARG A 60 5.81 1.20 5.66
N PHE A 61 4.83 0.30 5.59
CA PHE A 61 3.42 0.67 5.46
C PHE A 61 2.74 0.56 6.83
N LYS A 62 2.18 1.65 7.33
CA LYS A 62 1.19 1.62 8.41
C LYS A 62 -0.18 1.47 7.77
N VAL A 63 -0.79 0.30 7.92
CA VAL A 63 -2.08 -0.08 7.33
C VAL A 63 -3.18 0.16 8.34
N VAL A 64 -4.10 1.08 8.02
CA VAL A 64 -5.24 1.45 8.87
C VAL A 64 -6.50 0.92 8.19
N TYR A 65 -7.13 -0.09 8.79
CA TYR A 65 -8.36 -0.66 8.27
C TYR A 65 -9.58 0.04 8.88
N ARG A 66 -10.41 0.63 8.01
CA ARG A 66 -11.64 1.35 8.38
C ARG A 66 -12.84 0.54 7.90
N HIS A 67 -13.64 0.08 8.86
CA HIS A 67 -14.83 -0.74 8.63
C HIS A 67 -15.94 -0.31 9.60
N PRO A 68 -17.24 -0.33 9.22
CA PRO A 68 -18.33 0.10 10.11
C PRO A 68 -18.33 -0.59 11.50
N ASP A 69 -17.91 -1.85 11.55
CA ASP A 69 -17.82 -2.62 12.81
C ASP A 69 -16.60 -2.29 13.68
N LEU A 70 -15.71 -1.40 13.22
CA LEU A 70 -14.49 -1.02 13.94
C LEU A 70 -14.58 0.43 14.38
N LYS A 71 -14.37 0.67 15.67
CA LYS A 71 -14.18 2.02 16.19
C LYS A 71 -12.77 2.50 15.82
N VAL A 72 -12.67 3.21 14.70
CA VAL A 72 -11.47 3.95 14.31
C VAL A 72 -11.88 5.41 14.18
N ASP A 73 -11.24 6.31 14.92
CA ASP A 73 -11.55 7.74 14.82
C ASP A 73 -11.41 8.20 13.36
N ALA A 74 -12.51 8.73 12.82
CA ALA A 74 -12.61 9.12 11.41
C ALA A 74 -11.83 10.41 11.13
N LEU A 75 -11.58 11.25 12.14
CA LEU A 75 -11.00 12.58 11.97
C LEU A 75 -9.48 12.60 12.09
N ASN A 76 -8.90 11.62 12.78
CA ASN A 76 -7.45 11.58 13.01
C ASN A 76 -6.76 10.61 12.05
N ILE A 77 -6.29 11.13 10.91
CA ILE A 77 -5.69 10.33 9.84
C ILE A 77 -4.30 9.84 10.25
N ASP A 78 -3.49 10.68 10.88
CA ASP A 78 -2.07 10.39 11.16
C ASP A 78 -1.87 9.52 12.40
N GLU A 79 -2.68 9.74 13.43
CA GLU A 79 -2.55 9.02 14.71
C GLU A 79 -3.33 7.71 14.75
N ALA A 80 -4.22 7.44 13.78
CA ALA A 80 -5.04 6.22 13.77
C ALA A 80 -4.19 4.96 13.94
N ASP A 81 -4.59 4.09 14.88
CA ASP A 81 -3.92 2.81 15.08
C ASP A 81 -3.96 1.96 13.80
N GLY A 82 -2.84 1.29 13.52
CA GLY A 82 -2.69 0.52 12.31
C GLY A 82 -1.56 -0.49 12.39
N GLN A 83 -1.67 -1.55 11.59
CA GLN A 83 -0.65 -2.58 11.52
C GLN A 83 0.55 -2.07 10.72
N ILE A 84 1.75 -2.16 11.31
CA ILE A 84 3.00 -1.84 10.61
C ILE A 84 3.48 -3.05 9.84
N VAL A 85 3.77 -2.87 8.55
CA VAL A 85 4.28 -3.90 7.66
C VAL A 85 5.55 -3.41 6.98
N ASN A 86 6.63 -4.17 7.14
CA ASN A 86 7.87 -3.96 6.40
C ASN A 86 7.80 -4.72 5.07
N TYR A 87 7.93 -3.99 3.97
CA TYR A 87 7.82 -4.50 2.61
C TYR A 87 9.16 -4.38 1.88
N MET A 88 9.67 -5.50 1.39
CA MET A 88 10.99 -5.58 0.75
C MET A 88 10.91 -5.74 -0.79
N GLY A 89 9.74 -5.50 -1.39
CA GLY A 89 9.52 -5.69 -2.83
C GLY A 89 8.87 -7.04 -3.19
N LYS A 90 8.82 -8.01 -2.27
CA LYS A 90 8.15 -9.31 -2.48
C LYS A 90 6.67 -9.23 -2.08
N LYS A 91 5.83 -10.02 -2.75
CA LYS A 91 4.40 -10.13 -2.43
C LYS A 91 4.18 -10.51 -0.97
N LEU A 92 3.24 -9.83 -0.31
CA LEU A 92 2.79 -10.07 1.06
C LEU A 92 1.26 -10.12 1.11
N LYS A 93 0.71 -10.95 2.01
CA LYS A 93 -0.71 -10.95 2.36
C LYS A 93 -0.87 -10.59 3.83
N ILE A 94 -1.82 -9.72 4.10
CA ILE A 94 -2.11 -9.18 5.42
C ILE A 94 -3.59 -9.41 5.69
N LYS A 95 -3.88 -10.23 6.69
CA LYS A 95 -5.24 -10.43 7.19
C LYS A 95 -5.56 -9.31 8.17
N LEU A 96 -6.69 -8.63 7.98
CA LEU A 96 -7.05 -7.43 8.76
C LEU A 96 -8.01 -7.73 9.91
N LYS A 97 -8.55 -8.95 9.97
CA LYS A 97 -9.40 -9.49 11.04
C LYS A 97 -9.28 -11.01 11.11
#